data_AF-A0AB37AUI1-F1
#
_entry.id   AF-A0AB37AUI1-F1
#
_cell.length_a   1.000
_cell.length_b   1.000
_cell.length_c   1.000
_cell.angle_alpha   90.00
_cell.angle_beta   90.00
_cell.angle_gamma   90.00
#
_symmetry.space_group_name_H-M   'P 1'
#
loop_
_entity.id
_entity.type
_entity.pdbx_description
1 polymer ?
#
loop_
_entity_poly.entity_id
_entity_poly.type
_entity_poly.pdbx_seq_one_letter_code
_entity_poly.pdbx_strand_id
1 'polypeptide(L)'
;MRERRSRRVRQQRPADPLARLFAEVSGAPPDDASLLRMRRVSAALNLRDNDALWSVLAVLEYYVRLYEAIPERIRQAGAGGVDVARAEAHAATQALMAQHREALERCKETIAIAEAMTVEHQARHRAALAALNRDALAALTAHAADRIAQAAGNRLVGATVIAAREQRQRIDAALGAFERIAMRRLVRAGYALVTGALVMTLMAAGAAGAAGWWAGRHWAQVAYPSPVSSPTQRR
;
A
#
# COMPACT_ATOMS: atom_id res chain seq x y z
N MET A 1 83.07 90.08 -34.90
CA MET A 1 82.81 89.68 -36.30
C MET A 1 81.30 89.55 -36.50
N ARG A 2 80.74 90.29 -37.45
CA ARG A 2 79.30 90.43 -37.70
C ARG A 2 78.80 89.30 -38.61
N GLU A 3 78.04 88.36 -38.09
CA GLU A 3 77.23 87.47 -38.93
C GLU A 3 75.85 88.08 -39.14
N ARG A 4 75.66 88.56 -40.37
CA ARG A 4 74.37 89.03 -40.88
C ARG A 4 73.43 87.82 -40.98
N ARG A 5 72.40 87.80 -40.13
CA ARG A 5 71.21 86.94 -40.28
C ARG A 5 70.56 87.22 -41.64
N SER A 6 70.86 86.37 -42.61
CA SER A 6 70.08 86.21 -43.82
C SER A 6 68.76 85.50 -43.50
N ARG A 7 67.83 86.18 -42.83
CA ARG A 7 66.42 85.78 -42.79
C ARG A 7 65.85 86.02 -44.18
N ARG A 8 66.14 85.11 -45.12
CA ARG A 8 65.36 85.00 -46.35
C ARG A 8 63.98 84.55 -45.92
N VAL A 9 63.05 85.50 -45.98
CA VAL A 9 61.61 85.26 -46.03
C VAL A 9 61.40 84.11 -47.00
N ARG A 10 61.03 82.95 -46.46
CA ARG A 10 60.53 81.80 -47.22
C ARG A 10 59.26 82.32 -47.86
N GLN A 11 59.37 82.82 -49.10
CA GLN A 11 58.25 83.27 -49.92
C GLN A 11 57.22 82.15 -49.86
N GLN A 12 56.14 82.41 -49.15
CA GLN A 12 54.95 81.60 -49.18
C GLN A 12 54.52 81.59 -50.65
N ARG A 13 54.68 80.43 -51.28
CA ARG A 13 54.07 80.10 -52.56
C ARG A 13 52.63 80.63 -52.51
N PRO A 14 52.14 81.41 -53.48
CA PRO A 14 50.76 81.90 -53.43
C PRO A 14 49.89 80.67 -53.20
N ALA A 15 49.20 80.65 -52.05
CA ALA A 15 48.37 79.52 -51.67
C ALA A 15 47.42 79.29 -52.84
N ASP A 16 47.47 78.09 -53.43
CA ASP A 16 46.59 77.72 -54.54
C ASP A 16 45.15 78.11 -54.13
N PRO A 17 44.48 79.02 -54.87
CA PRO A 17 43.17 79.52 -54.44
C PRO A 17 42.17 78.38 -54.24
N LEU A 18 42.35 77.29 -54.99
CA LEU A 18 41.56 76.08 -54.90
C LEU A 18 41.87 75.28 -53.62
N ALA A 19 43.13 75.24 -53.21
CA ALA A 19 43.54 74.63 -51.93
C ALA A 19 43.01 75.42 -50.73
N ARG A 20 42.97 76.75 -50.84
CA ARG A 20 42.41 77.62 -49.82
C ARG A 20 40.90 77.43 -49.68
N LEU A 21 40.16 77.44 -50.80
CA LEU A 21 38.71 77.19 -50.81
C LEU A 21 38.37 75.82 -50.22
N PHE A 22 39.13 74.79 -50.59
CA PHE A 22 38.95 73.46 -50.01
C PHE A 22 39.20 73.45 -48.50
N ALA A 23 40.24 74.14 -48.02
CA ALA A 23 40.51 74.25 -46.59
C ALA A 23 39.43 75.03 -45.83
N GLU A 24 38.85 76.07 -46.43
CA GLU A 24 37.73 76.84 -45.88
C GLU A 24 36.45 75.99 -45.77
N VAL A 25 36.19 75.11 -46.74
CA VAL A 25 35.01 74.22 -46.75
C VAL A 25 35.18 72.99 -45.87
N SER A 26 36.32 72.30 -45.95
CA SER A 26 36.55 71.01 -45.29
C SER A 26 37.21 71.12 -43.91
N GLY A 27 37.74 72.30 -43.57
CA GLY A 27 38.53 72.53 -42.35
C GLY A 27 39.94 71.94 -42.37
N ALA A 28 40.36 71.30 -43.46
CA ALA A 28 41.68 70.68 -43.61
C ALA A 28 42.25 70.94 -45.03
N PRO A 29 43.59 71.00 -45.19
CA PRO A 29 44.16 71.15 -46.53
C PRO A 29 43.85 69.91 -47.40
N PRO A 30 43.63 70.08 -48.71
CA PRO A 30 43.48 68.95 -49.62
C PRO A 30 44.80 68.18 -49.74
N ASP A 31 44.71 66.89 -50.00
CA ASP A 31 45.88 66.09 -50.38
C ASP A 31 46.24 66.35 -51.86
N ASP A 32 47.45 65.92 -52.25
CA ASP A 32 47.95 66.16 -53.61
C ASP A 32 47.05 65.51 -54.68
N ALA A 33 46.44 64.37 -54.36
CA ALA A 33 45.52 63.68 -55.26
C ALA A 33 44.22 64.47 -55.48
N SER A 34 43.65 65.06 -54.42
CA SER A 34 42.46 65.90 -54.48
C SER A 34 42.72 67.16 -55.28
N LEU A 35 43.84 67.83 -55.04
CA LEU A 35 44.24 69.00 -55.82
C LEU A 35 44.40 68.68 -57.30
N LEU A 36 45.03 67.54 -57.62
CA LEU A 36 45.19 67.10 -59.01
C LEU A 36 43.85 66.71 -59.66
N ARG A 37 42.92 66.10 -58.92
CA ARG A 37 41.56 65.81 -59.41
C ARG A 37 40.78 67.09 -59.69
N MET A 38 40.74 67.99 -58.73
CA MET A 38 40.05 69.28 -58.86
C MET A 38 40.65 70.10 -60.02
N ARG A 39 41.98 70.16 -60.17
CA ARG A 39 42.62 70.84 -61.32
C ARG A 39 42.28 70.19 -62.67
N ARG A 40 42.21 68.85 -62.75
CA ARG A 40 41.79 68.14 -63.96
C ARG A 40 40.34 68.44 -64.32
N VAL A 41 39.44 68.42 -63.33
CA VAL A 41 38.02 68.75 -63.53
C VAL A 41 37.85 70.22 -63.93
N SER A 42 38.59 71.13 -63.29
CA SER A 42 38.60 72.56 -63.63
C SER A 42 39.07 72.79 -65.08
N ALA A 43 40.14 72.11 -65.51
CA ALA A 43 40.63 72.19 -66.89
C ALA A 43 39.63 71.60 -67.89
N ALA A 44 38.98 70.48 -67.57
CA ALA A 44 37.96 69.86 -68.43
C ALA A 44 36.71 70.74 -68.60
N LEU A 45 36.36 71.52 -67.57
CA LEU A 45 35.24 72.46 -67.58
C LEU A 45 35.62 73.86 -68.08
N ASN A 46 36.89 74.09 -68.47
CA ASN A 46 37.42 75.37 -68.89
C ASN A 46 37.10 76.53 -67.92
N LEU A 47 37.24 76.26 -66.61
CA LEU A 47 36.92 77.26 -65.59
C LEU A 47 37.98 78.36 -65.57
N ARG A 48 37.53 79.60 -65.50
CA ARG A 48 38.40 80.75 -65.31
C ARG A 48 38.89 80.83 -63.86
N ASP A 49 39.98 81.55 -63.67
CA ASP A 49 40.49 81.87 -62.33
C ASP A 49 39.42 82.64 -61.54
N ASN A 50 39.19 82.25 -60.29
CA ASN A 50 38.18 82.83 -59.38
C ASN A 50 36.72 82.68 -59.81
N ASP A 51 36.39 81.66 -60.61
CA ASP A 51 35.00 81.31 -60.90
C ASP A 51 34.27 80.83 -59.63
N ALA A 52 32.99 81.18 -59.49
CA ALA A 52 32.12 80.69 -58.41
C ALA A 52 32.08 79.15 -58.38
N LEU A 53 32.26 78.49 -59.52
CA LEU A 53 32.26 77.03 -59.60
C LEU A 53 33.44 76.36 -58.87
N TRP A 54 34.50 77.10 -58.53
CA TRP A 54 35.60 76.57 -57.71
C TRP A 54 35.13 76.19 -56.30
N SER A 55 34.16 76.92 -55.75
CA SER A 55 33.55 76.61 -54.44
C SER A 55 32.74 75.30 -54.51
N VAL A 56 31.96 75.11 -55.58
CA VAL A 56 31.20 73.87 -55.82
C VAL A 56 32.16 72.69 -56.00
N LEU A 57 33.23 72.88 -56.75
CA LEU A 57 34.25 71.85 -56.95
C LEU A 57 34.95 71.45 -55.64
N ALA A 58 35.26 72.42 -54.77
CA ALA A 58 35.82 72.17 -53.45
C ALA A 58 34.84 71.38 -52.55
N VAL A 59 33.54 71.72 -52.58
CA VAL A 59 32.49 70.99 -51.85
C VAL A 59 32.31 69.56 -52.37
N LEU A 60 32.32 69.37 -53.69
CA LEU A 60 32.18 68.03 -54.29
C LEU A 60 33.38 67.13 -53.95
N GLU A 61 34.60 67.66 -54.03
CA GLU A 61 35.78 66.90 -53.62
C GLU A 61 35.75 66.56 -52.13
N TYR A 62 35.26 67.47 -51.28
CA TYR A 62 35.06 67.20 -49.87
C TYR A 62 34.11 66.01 -49.66
N TYR A 63 32.98 65.97 -50.36
CA TYR A 63 32.05 64.83 -50.28
C TYR A 63 32.64 63.54 -50.82
N VAL A 64 33.39 63.57 -51.93
CA VAL A 64 34.08 62.39 -52.46
C VAL A 64 35.02 61.81 -51.39
N ARG A 65 35.89 62.64 -50.78
CA ARG A 65 36.77 62.19 -49.70
C ARG A 65 36.02 61.68 -48.49
N LEU A 66 34.92 62.33 -48.12
CA LEU A 66 34.10 61.91 -46.99
C LEU A 66 33.54 60.51 -47.24
N TYR A 67 33.00 60.24 -48.43
CA TYR A 67 32.43 58.94 -48.79
C TYR A 67 33.49 57.85 -48.99
N GLU A 68 34.69 58.18 -49.47
CA GLU A 68 35.81 57.23 -49.55
C GLU A 68 36.31 56.83 -48.15
N ALA A 69 36.29 57.74 -47.19
CA ALA A 69 36.76 57.48 -45.82
C ALA A 69 35.74 56.76 -44.94
N ILE A 70 34.43 56.90 -45.19
CA ILE A 70 33.37 56.34 -44.34
C ILE A 70 33.47 54.80 -44.19
N PRO A 71 33.62 53.98 -45.26
CA PRO A 71 33.65 52.53 -45.13
C PRO A 71 34.77 52.03 -44.21
N GLU A 72 35.94 52.65 -44.29
CA GLU A 72 37.07 52.30 -43.44
C GLU A 72 36.83 52.70 -41.98
N ARG A 73 36.23 53.88 -41.74
CA ARG A 73 35.83 54.30 -40.39
C ARG A 73 34.78 53.38 -39.78
N ILE A 74 33.84 52.87 -40.59
CA ILE A 74 32.87 51.86 -40.16
C ILE A 74 33.58 50.55 -39.81
N ARG A 75 34.52 50.09 -40.64
CA ARG A 75 35.34 48.90 -40.33
C ARG A 75 36.11 49.06 -39.03
N GLN A 76 36.76 50.20 -38.82
CA GLN A 76 37.53 50.47 -37.60
C GLN A 76 36.63 50.59 -36.36
N ALA A 77 35.46 51.23 -36.48
CA ALA A 77 34.50 51.31 -35.38
C ALA A 77 33.85 49.95 -35.06
N GLY A 78 33.71 49.07 -36.06
CA GLY A 78 33.21 47.70 -35.89
C GLY A 78 34.29 46.68 -35.54
N ALA A 79 35.57 47.01 -35.77
CA ALA A 79 36.69 46.13 -35.48
C ALA A 79 36.77 45.88 -33.98
N GLY A 80 36.83 44.60 -33.59
CA GLY A 80 36.83 44.17 -32.20
C GLY A 80 35.43 44.02 -31.59
N GLY A 81 34.44 44.84 -31.98
CA GLY A 81 33.08 44.75 -31.43
C GLY A 81 32.39 43.40 -31.73
N VAL A 82 32.50 42.95 -32.98
CA VAL A 82 31.93 41.65 -33.41
C VAL A 82 32.67 40.47 -32.78
N ASP A 83 33.99 40.55 -32.68
CA ASP A 83 34.80 39.47 -32.11
C ASP A 83 34.59 39.35 -30.59
N VAL A 84 34.47 40.47 -29.88
CA VAL A 84 34.10 40.51 -28.47
C VAL A 84 32.70 39.95 -28.26
N ALA A 85 31.71 40.38 -29.06
CA ALA A 85 30.34 39.85 -28.98
C ALA A 85 30.29 38.34 -29.26
N ARG A 86 31.06 37.85 -30.24
CA ARG A 86 31.18 36.41 -30.54
C ARG A 86 31.84 35.66 -29.38
N ALA A 87 32.90 36.20 -28.78
CA ALA A 87 33.58 35.57 -27.65
C ALA A 87 32.65 35.50 -26.42
N GLU A 88 31.91 36.57 -26.13
CA GLU A 88 30.93 36.62 -25.05
C GLU A 88 29.78 35.63 -25.28
N ALA A 89 29.23 35.57 -26.51
CA ALA A 89 28.20 34.60 -26.86
C ALA A 89 28.70 33.15 -26.70
N HIS A 90 29.94 32.85 -27.09
CA HIS A 90 30.54 31.54 -26.88
C HIS A 90 30.74 31.23 -25.38
N ALA A 91 31.24 32.19 -24.60
CA ALA A 91 31.40 32.02 -23.16
C ALA A 91 30.06 31.78 -22.45
N ALA A 92 29.02 32.55 -22.78
CA ALA A 92 27.67 32.38 -22.26
C ALA A 92 27.09 31.00 -22.62
N THR A 93 27.28 30.55 -23.86
CA THR A 93 26.82 29.23 -24.31
C THR A 93 27.53 28.11 -23.56
N GLN A 94 28.85 28.23 -23.34
CA GLN A 94 29.62 27.25 -22.57
C GLN A 94 29.20 27.21 -21.10
N ALA A 95 28.97 28.38 -20.47
CA ALA A 95 28.46 28.46 -19.12
C ALA A 95 27.08 27.81 -18.98
N LEU A 96 26.18 28.07 -19.94
CA LEU A 96 24.85 27.46 -19.98
C LEU A 96 24.93 25.93 -20.15
N MET A 97 25.81 25.45 -21.04
CA MET A 97 26.05 24.01 -21.22
C MET A 97 26.58 23.34 -19.94
N ALA A 98 27.48 24.01 -19.21
CA ALA A 98 27.99 23.51 -17.94
C ALA A 98 26.86 23.43 -16.88
N GLN A 99 26.05 24.48 -16.75
CA GLN A 99 24.89 24.49 -15.85
C GLN A 99 23.86 23.41 -16.19
N HIS A 100 23.58 23.18 -17.48
CA HIS A 100 22.68 22.11 -17.91
C HIS A 100 23.22 20.72 -17.55
N ARG A 101 24.53 20.48 -17.74
CA ARG A 101 25.14 19.21 -17.35
C ARG A 101 25.06 18.99 -15.85
N GLU A 102 25.37 20.01 -15.04
CA GLU A 102 25.26 19.93 -13.60
C GLU A 102 23.81 19.68 -13.14
N ALA A 103 22.84 20.37 -13.74
CA ALA A 103 21.42 20.16 -13.46
C ALA A 103 20.96 18.73 -13.84
N LEU A 104 21.48 18.17 -14.94
CA LEU A 104 21.20 16.78 -15.32
C LEU A 104 21.79 15.79 -14.32
N GLU A 105 23.01 16.00 -13.83
CA GLU A 105 23.59 15.13 -12.79
C GLU A 105 22.79 15.20 -11.50
N ARG A 106 22.41 16.40 -11.04
CA ARG A 106 21.51 16.56 -9.88
C ARG A 106 20.15 15.88 -10.09
N CYS A 107 19.61 15.92 -11.31
CA CYS A 107 18.37 15.22 -11.63
C CYS A 107 18.54 13.70 -11.59
N LYS A 108 19.66 13.15 -12.08
CA LYS A 108 19.96 11.72 -12.01
C LYS A 108 20.09 11.25 -10.56
N GLU A 109 20.78 12.01 -9.71
CA GLU A 109 20.92 11.70 -8.29
C GLU A 109 19.56 11.65 -7.59
N THR A 110 18.67 12.62 -7.85
CA THR A 110 17.33 12.63 -7.26
C THR A 110 16.45 11.48 -7.78
N ILE A 111 16.56 11.12 -9.06
CA ILE A 111 15.88 9.93 -9.62
C ILE A 111 16.38 8.66 -8.93
N ALA A 112 17.69 8.50 -8.75
CA ALA A 112 18.26 7.32 -8.09
C ALA A 112 17.76 7.18 -6.63
N ILE A 113 17.67 8.30 -5.90
CA ILE A 113 17.11 8.33 -4.55
C ILE A 113 15.63 7.93 -4.57
N ALA A 114 14.84 8.47 -5.51
CA ALA A 114 13.41 8.16 -5.64
C ALA A 114 13.17 6.67 -6.00
N GLU A 115 14.01 6.10 -6.87
CA GLU A 115 13.96 4.68 -7.21
C GLU A 115 14.26 3.80 -5.99
N ALA A 116 15.30 4.13 -5.22
CA ALA A 116 15.64 3.40 -3.99
C ALA A 116 14.50 3.43 -2.97
N MET A 117 13.88 4.60 -2.74
CA MET A 117 12.72 4.73 -1.85
C MET A 117 11.52 3.91 -2.34
N THR A 118 11.29 3.87 -3.65
CA THR A 118 10.17 3.13 -4.25
C THR A 118 10.34 1.62 -4.04
N VAL A 119 11.55 1.10 -4.28
CA VAL A 119 11.87 -0.32 -4.05
C VAL A 119 11.70 -0.67 -2.58
N GLU A 120 12.19 0.17 -1.68
CA GLU A 120 12.07 -0.03 -0.24
C GLU A 120 10.60 0.00 0.22
N HIS A 121 9.82 0.96 -0.27
CA HIS A 121 8.39 1.07 0.04
C HIS A 121 7.60 -0.14 -0.46
N GLN A 122 7.89 -0.61 -1.69
CA GLN A 122 7.28 -1.80 -2.26
C GLN A 122 7.62 -3.06 -1.46
N ALA A 123 8.87 -3.20 -0.99
CA ALA A 123 9.28 -4.30 -0.14
C ALA A 123 8.55 -4.28 1.22
N ARG A 124 8.48 -3.12 1.88
CA ARG A 124 7.72 -2.94 3.13
C ARG A 124 6.24 -3.26 2.95
N HIS A 125 5.63 -2.78 1.87
CA HIS A 125 4.22 -3.01 1.59
C HIS A 125 3.92 -4.50 1.39
N ARG A 126 4.75 -5.21 0.60
CA ARG A 126 4.64 -6.67 0.44
C ARG A 126 4.80 -7.41 1.76
N ALA A 127 5.77 -7.01 2.59
CA ALA A 127 5.97 -7.62 3.91
C ALA A 127 4.77 -7.39 4.84
N ALA A 128 4.18 -6.18 4.83
CA ALA A 128 2.99 -5.86 5.60
C ALA A 128 1.78 -6.68 5.15
N LEU A 129 1.55 -6.82 3.84
CA LEU A 129 0.48 -7.67 3.31
C LEU A 129 0.68 -9.15 3.69
N ALA A 130 1.92 -9.64 3.62
CA ALA A 130 2.24 -11.01 4.03
C ALA A 130 2.05 -11.25 5.54
N ALA A 131 2.33 -10.24 6.38
CA ALA A 131 2.06 -10.30 7.81
C ALA A 131 0.55 -10.32 8.10
N LEU A 132 -0.21 -9.38 7.53
CA LEU A 132 -1.66 -9.32 7.70
C LEU A 132 -2.35 -10.62 7.24
N ASN A 133 -1.92 -11.21 6.12
CA ASN A 133 -2.46 -12.47 5.65
C ASN A 133 -2.17 -13.62 6.63
N ARG A 134 -0.95 -13.69 7.18
CA ARG A 134 -0.60 -14.70 8.19
C ARG A 134 -1.45 -14.55 9.45
N ASP A 135 -1.62 -13.33 9.94
CA ASP A 135 -2.40 -13.06 11.15
C ASP A 135 -3.89 -13.38 10.94
N ALA A 136 -4.45 -13.03 9.77
CA ALA A 136 -5.81 -13.38 9.40
C ALA A 136 -6.02 -14.89 9.32
N LEU A 137 -5.11 -15.62 8.67
CA LEU A 137 -5.16 -17.09 8.62
C LEU A 137 -5.05 -17.72 10.01
N ALA A 138 -4.16 -17.22 10.86
CA ALA A 138 -4.03 -17.69 12.24
C ALA A 138 -5.32 -17.48 13.02
N ALA A 139 -5.93 -16.29 12.93
CA ALA A 139 -7.21 -16.00 13.59
C ALA A 139 -8.35 -16.90 13.09
N LEU A 140 -8.45 -17.12 11.77
CA LEU A 140 -9.46 -18.02 11.19
C LEU A 140 -9.25 -19.47 11.65
N THR A 141 -8.01 -19.96 11.69
CA THR A 141 -7.71 -21.32 12.18
C THR A 141 -8.04 -21.47 13.66
N ALA A 142 -7.73 -20.47 14.49
CA ALA A 142 -8.07 -20.47 15.91
C ALA A 142 -9.59 -20.48 16.12
N HIS A 143 -10.32 -19.64 15.38
CA HIS A 143 -11.78 -19.60 15.46
C HIS A 143 -12.43 -20.91 14.98
N ALA A 144 -11.93 -21.50 13.89
CA ALA A 144 -12.40 -22.79 13.42
C ALA A 144 -12.13 -23.90 14.43
N ALA A 145 -10.95 -23.92 15.05
CA ALA A 145 -10.59 -24.88 16.09
C ALA A 145 -11.50 -24.75 17.32
N ASP A 146 -11.76 -23.53 17.80
CA ASP A 146 -12.66 -23.25 18.91
C ASP A 146 -14.09 -23.73 18.61
N ARG A 147 -14.61 -23.46 17.40
CA ARG A 147 -15.93 -23.95 16.95
C ARG A 147 -16.00 -25.47 16.89
N ILE A 148 -14.96 -26.14 16.41
CA ILE A 148 -14.88 -27.60 16.37
C ILE A 148 -14.83 -28.16 17.79
N ALA A 149 -14.01 -27.58 18.68
CA ALA A 149 -13.89 -28.00 20.06
C ALA A 149 -15.22 -27.85 20.81
N GLN A 150 -15.92 -26.73 20.62
CA GLN A 150 -17.25 -26.50 21.20
C GLN A 150 -18.29 -27.49 20.65
N ALA A 151 -18.31 -27.76 19.34
CA ALA A 151 -19.23 -28.72 18.74
C ALA A 151 -18.96 -30.16 19.23
N ALA A 152 -17.70 -30.55 19.33
CA ALA A 152 -17.29 -31.85 19.87
C ALA A 152 -17.64 -31.97 21.36
N GLY A 153 -17.34 -30.94 22.16
CA GLY A 153 -17.69 -30.85 23.58
C GLY A 153 -19.20 -30.98 23.81
N ASN A 154 -20.01 -30.22 23.07
CA ASN A 154 -21.47 -30.29 23.14
C ASN A 154 -22.00 -31.69 22.80
N ARG A 155 -21.42 -32.37 21.81
CA ARG A 155 -21.79 -33.75 21.45
C ARG A 155 -21.41 -34.76 22.55
N LEU A 156 -20.22 -34.62 23.14
CA LEU A 156 -19.77 -35.47 24.23
C LEU A 156 -20.64 -35.29 25.47
N VAL A 157 -20.95 -34.05 25.86
CA VAL A 157 -21.87 -33.74 26.96
C VAL A 157 -23.26 -34.29 26.68
N GLY A 158 -23.77 -34.14 25.45
CA GLY A 158 -25.06 -34.74 25.06
C GLY A 158 -25.06 -36.26 25.19
N ALA A 159 -24.01 -36.93 24.71
CA ALA A 159 -23.87 -38.38 24.81
C ALA A 159 -23.75 -38.87 26.25
N THR A 160 -22.99 -38.17 27.11
CA THR A 160 -22.83 -38.54 28.52
C THR A 160 -24.13 -38.32 29.31
N VAL A 161 -24.88 -37.25 29.03
CA VAL A 161 -26.19 -37.01 29.65
C VAL A 161 -27.19 -38.09 29.25
N ILE A 162 -27.22 -38.51 27.98
CA ILE A 162 -28.08 -39.61 27.52
C ILE A 162 -27.68 -40.93 28.20
N ALA A 163 -26.39 -41.26 28.23
CA ALA A 163 -25.88 -42.47 28.88
C ALA A 163 -26.18 -42.49 30.39
N ALA A 164 -26.03 -41.34 31.07
CA ALA A 164 -26.38 -41.21 32.49
C ALA A 164 -27.88 -41.38 32.74
N ARG A 165 -28.74 -40.87 31.85
CA ARG A 165 -30.20 -41.05 31.94
C ARG A 165 -30.60 -42.51 31.74
N GLU A 166 -30.00 -43.19 30.76
CA GLU A 166 -30.19 -44.63 30.51
C GLU A 166 -29.75 -45.46 31.71
N GLN A 167 -28.57 -45.17 32.28
CA GLN A 167 -28.07 -45.84 33.48
C GLN A 167 -29.02 -45.64 34.68
N ARG A 168 -29.54 -44.42 34.87
CA ARG A 168 -30.50 -44.14 35.93
C ARG A 168 -31.81 -44.91 35.74
N GLN A 169 -32.34 -44.96 34.53
CA GLN A 169 -33.52 -45.76 34.20
C GLN A 169 -33.32 -47.26 34.47
N ARG A 170 -32.12 -47.81 34.18
CA ARG A 170 -31.78 -49.20 34.51
C ARG A 170 -31.73 -49.47 36.01
N ILE A 171 -31.19 -48.53 36.79
CA ILE A 171 -31.16 -48.62 38.26
C ILE A 171 -32.59 -48.58 38.82
N ASP A 172 -33.41 -47.64 38.36
CA ASP A 172 -34.81 -47.50 38.81
C ASP A 172 -35.62 -48.75 38.44
N ALA A 173 -35.42 -49.31 37.24
CA ALA A 173 -36.06 -50.57 36.83
C ALA A 173 -35.62 -51.77 37.68
N ALA A 174 -34.33 -51.84 38.05
CA ALA A 174 -33.81 -52.87 38.94
C ALA A 174 -34.41 -52.74 40.35
N LEU A 175 -34.44 -51.54 40.92
CA LEU A 175 -35.06 -51.26 42.22
C LEU A 175 -36.55 -51.64 42.22
N GLY A 176 -37.31 -51.25 41.19
CA GLY A 176 -38.71 -51.62 41.06
C GLY A 176 -38.94 -53.13 40.85
N ALA A 177 -37.97 -53.86 40.28
CA ALA A 177 -38.00 -55.33 40.23
C ALA A 177 -37.75 -55.94 41.62
N PHE A 178 -36.77 -55.43 42.37
CA PHE A 178 -36.50 -55.85 43.74
C PHE A 178 -37.70 -55.60 44.66
N GLU A 179 -38.32 -54.42 44.59
CA GLU A 179 -39.53 -54.10 45.35
C GLU A 179 -40.66 -55.09 45.03
N ARG A 180 -40.91 -55.39 43.76
CA ARG A 180 -41.93 -56.37 43.37
C ARG A 180 -41.62 -57.76 43.91
N ILE A 181 -40.36 -58.19 43.90
CA ILE A 181 -39.95 -59.50 44.44
C ILE A 181 -40.10 -59.52 45.96
N ALA A 182 -39.67 -58.46 46.65
CA ALA A 182 -39.80 -58.31 48.10
C ALA A 182 -41.27 -58.28 48.53
N MET A 183 -42.11 -57.50 47.84
CA MET A 183 -43.55 -57.40 48.08
C MET A 183 -44.24 -58.75 47.85
N ARG A 184 -43.89 -59.48 46.78
CA ARG A 184 -44.41 -60.84 46.53
C ARG A 184 -44.01 -61.81 47.64
N ARG A 185 -42.79 -61.75 48.14
CA ARG A 185 -42.33 -62.58 49.27
C ARG A 185 -43.07 -62.24 50.56
N LEU A 186 -43.22 -60.96 50.88
CA LEU A 186 -43.96 -60.50 52.06
C LEU A 186 -45.43 -60.92 52.00
N VAL A 187 -46.10 -60.71 50.86
CA VAL A 187 -47.49 -61.13 50.66
C VAL A 187 -47.62 -62.64 50.80
N ARG A 188 -46.70 -63.44 50.22
CA ARG A 188 -46.72 -64.91 50.39
C ARG A 188 -46.48 -65.34 51.83
N ALA A 189 -45.53 -64.71 52.55
CA ALA A 189 -45.27 -65.03 53.95
C ALA A 189 -46.48 -64.70 54.84
N GLY A 190 -47.13 -63.56 54.60
CA GLY A 190 -48.39 -63.20 55.27
C GLY A 190 -49.51 -64.20 54.99
N TYR A 191 -49.70 -64.57 53.71
CA TYR A 191 -50.67 -65.60 53.35
C TYR A 191 -50.35 -66.95 54.00
N ALA A 192 -49.08 -67.37 53.98
CA ALA A 192 -48.65 -68.63 54.59
C ALA A 192 -48.90 -68.67 56.10
N LEU A 193 -48.65 -67.56 56.81
CA LEU A 193 -48.97 -67.42 58.22
C LEU A 193 -50.47 -67.52 58.50
N VAL A 194 -51.30 -66.83 57.71
CA VAL A 194 -52.77 -66.90 57.85
C VAL A 194 -53.27 -68.32 57.59
N THR A 195 -52.78 -68.98 56.54
CA THR A 195 -53.15 -70.37 56.26
C THR A 195 -52.64 -71.34 57.33
N GLY A 196 -51.43 -71.13 57.85
CA GLY A 196 -50.87 -71.95 58.92
C GLY A 196 -51.65 -71.82 60.22
N ALA A 197 -52.05 -70.59 60.58
CA ALA A 197 -52.93 -70.33 61.73
C ALA A 197 -54.31 -70.99 61.55
N LEU A 198 -54.87 -70.97 60.34
CA LEU A 198 -56.13 -71.66 60.01
C LEU A 198 -56.02 -73.18 60.14
N VAL A 199 -54.92 -73.78 59.67
CA VAL A 199 -54.67 -75.23 59.79
C VAL A 199 -54.46 -75.62 61.26
N MET A 200 -53.73 -74.81 62.04
CA MET A 200 -53.56 -75.04 63.46
C MET A 200 -54.88 -75.00 64.23
N THR A 201 -55.77 -74.05 63.91
CA THR A 201 -57.09 -73.98 64.54
C THR A 201 -57.97 -75.17 64.16
N LEU A 202 -57.91 -75.65 62.90
CA LEU A 202 -58.60 -76.87 62.47
C LEU A 202 -58.04 -78.14 63.16
N MET A 203 -56.73 -78.26 63.31
CA MET A 203 -56.08 -79.36 64.02
C MET A 203 -56.44 -79.38 65.51
N ALA A 204 -56.47 -78.22 66.17
CA ALA A 204 -56.88 -78.11 67.56
C ALA A 204 -58.36 -78.52 67.74
N ALA A 205 -59.24 -78.16 66.81
CA ALA A 205 -60.63 -78.61 66.81
C ALA A 205 -60.74 -80.13 66.56
N GLY A 206 -59.91 -80.70 65.68
CA GLY A 206 -59.87 -82.14 65.41
C GLY A 206 -59.39 -82.99 66.59
N ALA A 207 -58.36 -82.51 67.33
CA ALA A 207 -57.83 -83.21 68.49
C ALA A 207 -58.81 -83.25 69.67
N ALA A 208 -59.64 -82.21 69.84
CA ALA A 208 -60.72 -82.21 70.82
C ALA A 208 -61.80 -83.26 70.51
N GLY A 209 -62.08 -83.54 69.24
CA GLY A 209 -63.03 -84.58 68.82
C GLY A 209 -62.55 -86.01 69.09
N ALA A 210 -61.24 -86.27 68.96
CA ALA A 210 -60.69 -87.63 69.11
C ALA A 210 -60.57 -88.09 70.57
N ALA A 211 -60.31 -87.16 71.52
CA ALA A 211 -60.19 -87.49 72.94
C ALA A 211 -61.53 -87.94 73.57
N GLY A 212 -62.67 -87.46 73.06
CA GLY A 212 -63.99 -87.84 73.56
C GLY A 212 -64.41 -89.28 73.23
N TRP A 213 -63.87 -89.87 72.15
CA TRP A 213 -64.27 -91.20 71.67
C TRP A 213 -63.59 -92.35 72.43
N TRP A 214 -62.38 -92.15 72.95
CA TRP A 214 -61.59 -93.21 73.58
C TRP A 214 -62.06 -93.55 75.02
N ALA A 215 -62.70 -92.59 75.72
CA ALA A 215 -63.21 -92.81 77.08
C ALA A 215 -64.51 -93.65 77.13
N GLY A 216 -65.26 -93.76 76.03
CA GLY A 216 -66.58 -94.42 76.02
C GLY A 216 -66.58 -95.94 75.79
N ARG A 217 -65.47 -96.54 75.33
CA ARG A 217 -65.48 -97.91 74.79
C ARG A 217 -65.14 -99.02 75.81
N HIS A 218 -64.63 -98.70 77.00
CA HIS A 218 -64.11 -99.73 77.93
C HIS A 218 -65.07 -100.21 79.04
N TRP A 219 -66.30 -99.69 79.14
CA TRP A 219 -67.22 -100.01 80.25
C TRP A 219 -68.37 -101.00 79.92
N ALA A 220 -68.44 -101.63 78.74
CA ALA A 220 -69.67 -102.28 78.28
C ALA A 220 -69.57 -103.68 77.64
N GLN A 221 -68.78 -104.63 78.20
CA GLN A 221 -68.89 -106.06 77.83
C GLN A 221 -68.71 -107.02 79.02
N VAL A 222 -69.77 -107.16 79.83
CA VAL A 222 -70.16 -108.41 80.55
C VAL A 222 -71.69 -108.49 80.50
N ALA A 223 -72.24 -109.24 79.54
CA ALA A 223 -73.57 -109.89 79.60
C ALA A 223 -73.95 -110.52 78.24
N TYR A 224 -73.98 -111.87 78.20
CA TYR A 224 -74.66 -112.71 77.19
C TYR A 224 -76.19 -112.65 77.38
N PRO A 225 -77.05 -112.96 76.39
CA PRO A 225 -77.40 -114.36 76.06
C PRO A 225 -77.83 -114.64 74.60
N SER A 226 -77.76 -115.91 74.19
CA SER A 226 -78.29 -116.47 72.93
C SER A 226 -79.75 -116.93 73.06
N PRO A 227 -80.55 -116.91 71.96
CA PRO A 227 -81.18 -118.16 71.49
C PRO A 227 -81.39 -118.26 69.96
N VAL A 228 -81.85 -119.46 69.54
CA VAL A 228 -81.97 -120.05 68.19
C VAL A 228 -83.35 -119.85 67.55
N SER A 229 -83.41 -119.72 66.20
CA SER A 229 -84.31 -120.41 65.22
C SER A 229 -84.35 -119.61 63.88
N SER A 230 -83.87 -120.12 62.73
CA SER A 230 -84.49 -121.02 61.73
C SER A 230 -85.39 -120.32 60.66
N PRO A 231 -85.54 -120.89 59.45
CA PRO A 231 -85.44 -120.16 58.15
C PRO A 231 -86.78 -119.96 57.40
N THR A 232 -86.76 -119.36 56.20
CA THR A 232 -87.51 -119.84 54.99
C THR A 232 -87.23 -119.05 53.67
N GLN A 233 -86.69 -119.78 52.67
CA GLN A 233 -87.24 -120.02 51.32
C GLN A 233 -87.33 -118.92 50.22
N ARG A 234 -86.56 -119.12 49.14
CA ARG A 234 -86.95 -119.46 47.73
C ARG A 234 -85.65 -119.53 46.91
N ARG A 235 -85.34 -120.55 46.09
CA ARG A 235 -86.14 -121.49 45.29
C ARG A 235 -85.89 -122.94 45.65
#